data_AF-A0A7C7XPK2-F1
#
_entry.id   AF-A0A7C7XPK2-F1
#
_cell.length_a   1.000
_cell.length_b   1.000
_cell.length_c   1.000
_cell.angle_alpha   90.00
_cell.angle_beta   90.00
_cell.angle_gamma   90.00
#
_symmetry.space_group_name_H-M   'P 1'
#
loop_
_entity.id
_entity.type
_entity.pdbx_description
1 polymer ?
#
loop_
_entity_poly.entity_id
_entity_poly.type
_entity_poly.pdbx_seq_one_letter_code
_entity_poly.pdbx_strand_id
1 'polypeptide(L)'
;MKRAVIFSILFSLALANAETFTLDTRDRVRDADGDWAVRQQKVLWDAKATAVIVCDMWDLHHCKNAVGRVGEMAPRMNQLLNTARARGALIIHAPSSCMEFYKNHPARKRAQAAPGAAVQPKAIESWCHWIDKVEESQGYPIDHSDGGEDDDPAEHAAWARHLAKLGRNPGSPWKQQVALIEIDPRRDAISDSGIEIWNLLEARGIRNVLLVGVHTNMCVLGRPFGLRNMARNGKNVLLVRDLTDSMYNPASWPYVNHFRGTALVVEHVEQRVCPTTTSDQLLGGEPFRFKGDTPPHVVFMIGESEYNTASTLPMFAKKQLEYRGIRCTFVHVSENDPNDFAGIEALKDADLLFLSVRRRTPPKAQLDLVRAHLAKGKPLVGIRTASHAFDREPPSEHHALGQVRRRNPRR
;
A
#
# COMPACT_ATOMS: atom_id res chain seq x y z
N MET A 1 66.63 -13.60 43.32
CA MET A 1 65.74 -13.67 42.14
C MET A 1 64.33 -14.06 42.61
N LYS A 2 63.41 -13.10 42.76
CA LYS A 2 61.99 -13.34 43.07
C LYS A 2 61.20 -13.16 41.77
N ARG A 3 60.55 -14.22 41.28
CA ARG A 3 59.70 -14.18 40.09
C ARG A 3 58.35 -13.58 40.48
N ALA A 4 58.03 -12.42 39.91
CA ALA A 4 56.70 -11.81 40.01
C ALA A 4 55.77 -12.52 39.02
N VAL A 5 54.64 -13.03 39.53
CA VAL A 5 53.55 -13.58 38.74
C VAL A 5 52.63 -12.42 38.35
N ILE A 6 52.57 -12.12 37.07
CA ILE A 6 51.67 -11.11 36.49
C ILE A 6 50.32 -11.79 36.26
N PHE A 7 49.28 -11.36 36.99
CA PHE A 7 47.90 -11.71 36.71
C PHE A 7 47.38 -10.84 35.56
N SER A 8 47.23 -11.41 34.37
CA SER A 8 46.50 -10.78 33.26
C SER A 8 45.01 -10.89 33.52
N ILE A 9 44.39 -9.78 33.91
CA ILE A 9 42.93 -9.64 33.95
C ILE A 9 42.45 -9.47 32.50
N LEU A 10 41.89 -10.53 31.92
CA LEU A 10 41.15 -10.46 30.67
C LEU A 10 39.84 -9.69 30.91
N PHE A 11 39.78 -8.44 30.46
CA PHE A 11 38.52 -7.74 30.24
C PHE A 11 37.80 -8.42 29.07
N SER A 12 36.83 -9.27 29.36
CA SER A 12 35.84 -9.69 28.37
C SER A 12 34.99 -8.49 27.99
N LEU A 13 35.34 -7.79 26.90
CA LEU A 13 34.40 -6.93 26.20
C LEU A 13 33.26 -7.82 25.71
N ALA A 14 32.15 -7.81 26.43
CA ALA A 14 30.88 -8.23 25.87
C ALA A 14 30.58 -7.28 24.70
N LEU A 15 30.96 -7.68 23.48
CA LEU A 15 30.41 -7.11 22.26
C LEU A 15 28.90 -7.34 22.35
N ALA A 16 28.18 -6.29 22.75
CA ALA A 16 26.74 -6.26 22.57
C ALA A 16 26.52 -6.47 21.08
N ASN A 17 26.02 -7.64 20.69
CA ASN A 17 25.56 -7.88 19.32
C ASN A 17 24.54 -6.78 19.01
N ALA A 18 24.94 -5.80 18.19
CA ALA A 18 24.05 -4.75 17.75
C ALA A 18 23.03 -5.42 16.84
N GLU A 19 21.80 -5.57 17.33
CA GLU A 19 20.71 -6.05 16.50
C GLU A 19 20.45 -5.02 15.41
N THR A 20 20.35 -5.51 14.18
CA THR A 20 20.20 -4.69 12.98
C THR A 20 18.94 -5.07 12.22
N PHE A 21 18.38 -4.09 11.52
CA PHE A 21 17.36 -4.29 10.50
C PHE A 21 18.03 -4.21 9.13
N THR A 22 18.01 -5.33 8.41
CA THR A 22 18.37 -5.36 7.00
C THR A 22 17.10 -5.17 6.20
N LEU A 23 16.95 -4.01 5.55
CA LEU A 23 15.71 -3.60 4.90
C LEU A 23 15.95 -3.41 3.41
N ASP A 24 15.14 -4.07 2.58
CA ASP A 24 15.01 -3.66 1.19
C ASP A 24 14.07 -2.45 1.12
N THR A 25 14.58 -1.39 0.51
CA THR A 25 13.90 -0.11 0.33
C THR A 25 13.57 0.12 -1.14
N ARG A 26 12.53 0.91 -1.35
CA ARG A 26 12.05 1.30 -2.68
C ARG A 26 11.87 2.81 -2.72
N ASP A 27 12.46 3.47 -3.71
CA ASP A 27 12.16 4.86 -4.05
C ASP A 27 11.99 5.00 -5.58
N ARG A 28 11.68 6.21 -6.04
CA ARG A 28 11.48 6.48 -7.47
C ARG A 28 12.37 7.62 -7.92
N VAL A 29 13.08 7.39 -9.01
CA VAL A 29 13.99 8.35 -9.65
C VAL A 29 13.57 8.56 -11.09
N ARG A 30 13.88 9.74 -11.64
CA ARG A 30 13.67 10.00 -13.07
C ARG A 30 14.72 9.23 -13.88
N ASP A 31 14.27 8.46 -14.87
CA ASP A 31 15.15 7.79 -15.83
C ASP A 31 15.61 8.75 -16.95
N ALA A 32 16.29 8.20 -17.96
CA ALA A 32 16.82 8.97 -19.08
C ALA A 32 15.73 9.63 -19.94
N ASP A 33 14.53 9.05 -19.97
CA ASP A 33 13.36 9.56 -20.70
C ASP A 33 12.55 10.55 -19.85
N GLY A 34 12.95 10.75 -18.59
CA GLY A 34 12.25 11.60 -17.64
C GLY A 34 11.04 10.92 -17.00
N ASP A 35 10.87 9.60 -17.15
CA ASP A 35 9.82 8.83 -16.49
C ASP A 35 10.26 8.37 -15.10
N TRP A 36 9.28 8.10 -14.22
CA TRP A 36 9.58 7.60 -12.88
C TRP A 36 9.88 6.11 -12.89
N ALA A 37 11.14 5.76 -12.68
CA ALA A 37 11.60 4.39 -12.53
C ALA A 37 11.75 4.00 -11.06
N VAL A 38 11.41 2.75 -10.74
CA VAL A 38 11.63 2.18 -9.40
C VAL A 38 13.13 1.92 -9.20
N ARG A 39 13.65 2.37 -8.07
CA ARG A 39 14.99 2.03 -7.59
C ARG A 39 14.88 1.29 -6.26
N GLN A 40 15.64 0.20 -6.14
CA GLN A 40 15.71 -0.60 -4.91
C GLN A 40 17.10 -0.53 -4.32
N GLN A 41 17.15 -0.46 -3.00
CA GLN A 41 18.41 -0.44 -2.24
C GLN A 41 18.26 -1.28 -0.98
N LYS A 42 19.36 -1.85 -0.50
CA LYS A 42 19.40 -2.52 0.80
C LYS A 42 20.07 -1.61 1.81
N VAL A 43 19.42 -1.38 2.94
CA VAL A 43 19.97 -0.60 4.06
C VAL A 43 20.12 -1.46 5.30
N LEU A 44 21.13 -1.14 6.10
CA LEU A 44 21.37 -1.77 7.39
C LEU A 44 21.20 -0.72 8.49
N TRP A 45 20.16 -0.86 9.30
CA TRP A 45 19.83 0.07 10.38
C TRP A 45 20.08 -0.58 11.73
N ASP A 46 20.78 0.12 12.62
CA ASP A 46 20.89 -0.26 14.03
C ASP A 46 19.51 -0.15 14.69
N ALA A 47 19.01 -1.26 15.25
CA ALA A 47 17.68 -1.32 15.84
C ALA A 47 17.55 -0.37 17.04
N LYS A 48 18.59 -0.21 17.86
CA LYS A 48 18.57 0.69 19.03
C LYS A 48 18.57 2.17 18.64
N ALA A 49 19.07 2.48 17.45
CA ALA A 49 19.06 3.82 16.89
C ALA A 49 17.85 4.05 15.95
N THR A 50 16.83 3.19 16.04
CA THR A 50 15.62 3.22 15.21
C THR A 50 14.36 3.35 16.09
N ALA A 51 13.41 4.17 15.65
CA ALA A 51 12.06 4.21 16.21
C ALA A 51 11.01 3.79 15.19
N VAL A 52 9.92 3.19 15.66
CA VAL A 52 8.69 2.99 14.88
C VAL A 52 7.62 3.94 15.41
N ILE A 53 7.12 4.85 14.56
CA ILE A 53 6.03 5.76 14.89
C ILE A 53 4.72 5.19 14.35
N VAL A 54 3.76 4.96 15.24
CA VAL A 54 2.41 4.46 14.93
C VAL A 54 1.48 5.67 14.83
N CYS A 55 1.16 6.07 13.60
CA CYS A 55 0.36 7.24 13.29
C CYS A 55 -1.14 6.90 13.31
N ASP A 56 -1.90 7.54 14.20
CA ASP A 56 -3.36 7.69 14.13
C ASP A 56 -4.15 6.37 13.89
N MET A 57 -3.67 5.25 14.42
CA MET A 57 -4.38 3.95 14.37
C MET A 57 -5.57 3.91 15.35
N TRP A 58 -6.57 4.75 15.10
CA TRP A 58 -7.68 5.01 16.02
C TRP A 58 -8.66 3.84 16.23
N ASP A 59 -9.43 3.88 17.32
CA ASP A 59 -10.47 2.91 17.66
C ASP A 59 -11.69 2.97 16.72
N LEU A 60 -12.02 4.16 16.23
CA LEU A 60 -13.15 4.40 15.33
C LEU A 60 -12.81 5.51 14.33
N HIS A 61 -13.56 5.56 13.23
CA HIS A 61 -13.44 6.56 12.18
C HIS A 61 -14.83 6.91 11.62
N HIS A 62 -14.97 8.08 11.00
CA HIS A 62 -16.26 8.51 10.42
C HIS A 62 -16.67 7.67 9.22
N CYS A 63 -15.69 7.13 8.49
CA CYS A 63 -15.85 6.12 7.44
C CYS A 63 -15.76 4.72 8.05
N LYS A 64 -16.78 3.87 7.82
CA LYS A 64 -16.87 2.50 8.32
C LYS A 64 -15.86 1.58 7.64
N ASN A 65 -15.66 1.73 6.33
CA ASN A 65 -14.68 0.97 5.57
C ASN A 65 -13.25 1.21 6.08
N ALA A 66 -12.93 2.45 6.47
CA ALA A 66 -11.66 2.77 7.12
C ALA A 66 -11.49 2.03 8.48
N VAL A 67 -12.55 1.91 9.29
CA VAL A 67 -12.52 1.11 10.53
C VAL A 67 -12.23 -0.36 10.22
N GLY A 68 -12.85 -0.90 9.16
CA GLY A 68 -12.60 -2.26 8.68
C GLY A 68 -11.13 -2.49 8.28
N ARG A 69 -10.57 -1.58 7.47
CA ARG A 69 -9.16 -1.64 7.04
C ARG A 69 -8.20 -1.53 8.22
N VAL A 70 -8.43 -0.61 9.16
CA VAL A 70 -7.64 -0.52 10.41
C VAL A 70 -7.68 -1.85 11.18
N GLY A 71 -8.86 -2.45 11.32
CA GLY A 71 -9.04 -3.74 12.00
C GLY A 71 -8.30 -4.90 11.31
N GLU A 72 -8.23 -4.90 9.98
CA GLU A 72 -7.54 -5.93 9.20
C GLU A 72 -6.01 -5.80 9.26
N MET A 73 -5.50 -4.57 9.21
CA MET A 73 -4.06 -4.26 9.20
C MET A 73 -3.42 -4.31 10.60
N ALA A 74 -4.17 -3.94 11.64
CA ALA A 74 -3.65 -3.82 13.00
C ALA A 74 -2.96 -5.08 13.56
N PRO A 75 -3.44 -6.32 13.34
CA PRO A 75 -2.76 -7.52 13.82
C PRO A 75 -1.34 -7.69 13.24
N ARG A 76 -1.16 -7.48 11.93
CA ARG A 76 0.15 -7.57 11.29
C ARG A 76 1.06 -6.43 11.74
N MET A 77 0.50 -5.23 11.92
CA MET A 77 1.23 -4.10 12.50
C MET A 77 1.71 -4.41 13.93
N ASN A 78 0.86 -4.99 14.78
CA ASN A 78 1.24 -5.37 16.13
C ASN A 78 2.39 -6.39 16.15
N GLN A 79 2.41 -7.36 15.21
CA GLN A 79 3.54 -8.28 15.04
C GLN A 79 4.84 -7.54 14.69
N LEU A 80 4.78 -6.57 13.78
CA LEU A 80 5.94 -5.75 13.40
C LEU A 80 6.46 -4.95 14.59
N LEU A 81 5.57 -4.31 15.35
CA LEU A 81 5.94 -3.52 16.52
C LEU A 81 6.54 -4.40 17.62
N ASN A 82 5.97 -5.57 17.88
CA ASN A 82 6.52 -6.53 18.85
C ASN A 82 7.91 -7.01 18.45
N THR A 83 8.12 -7.29 17.16
CA THR A 83 9.43 -7.69 16.62
C THR A 83 10.43 -6.55 16.73
N ALA A 84 10.09 -5.35 16.27
CA ALA A 84 10.97 -4.18 16.34
C ALA A 84 11.35 -3.85 17.80
N ARG A 85 10.37 -3.90 18.72
CA ARG A 85 10.57 -3.68 20.15
C ARG A 85 11.48 -4.75 20.79
N ALA A 86 11.31 -6.01 20.41
CA ALA A 86 12.16 -7.11 20.89
C ALA A 86 13.62 -6.91 20.47
N ARG A 87 13.85 -6.35 19.27
CA ARG A 87 15.20 -6.03 18.76
C ARG A 87 15.79 -4.71 19.26
N GLY A 88 15.05 -3.99 20.11
CA GLY A 88 15.54 -2.78 20.78
C GLY A 88 15.12 -1.44 20.15
N ALA A 89 14.27 -1.45 19.12
CA ALA A 89 13.70 -0.22 18.59
C ALA A 89 12.71 0.42 19.58
N LEU A 90 12.66 1.75 19.59
CA LEU A 90 11.64 2.50 20.34
C LEU A 90 10.31 2.48 19.59
N ILE A 91 9.22 2.15 20.26
CA ILE A 91 7.87 2.31 19.70
C ILE A 91 7.24 3.59 20.25
N ILE A 92 6.76 4.45 19.36
CA ILE A 92 6.07 5.70 19.69
C ILE A 92 4.66 5.62 19.12
N HIS A 93 3.65 5.62 19.98
CA HIS A 93 2.25 5.69 19.57
C HIS A 93 1.81 7.15 19.49
N ALA A 94 1.31 7.56 18.33
CA ALA A 94 0.85 8.91 18.08
C ALA A 94 -0.64 8.92 17.68
N PRO A 95 -1.57 8.59 18.60
CA PRO A 95 -3.00 8.69 18.36
C PRO A 95 -3.47 10.14 18.54
N SER A 96 -3.35 10.94 17.49
CA SER A 96 -3.66 12.37 17.52
C SER A 96 -5.10 12.62 17.94
N SER A 97 -5.30 13.74 18.64
CA SER A 97 -6.61 14.14 19.19
C SER A 97 -7.19 13.16 20.23
N CYS A 98 -6.39 12.18 20.70
CA CYS A 98 -6.79 11.19 21.70
C CYS A 98 -6.01 11.30 23.02
N MET A 99 -5.16 12.33 23.18
CA MET A 99 -4.21 12.41 24.29
C MET A 99 -4.84 12.40 25.68
N GLU A 100 -6.08 12.90 25.82
CA GLU A 100 -6.80 12.91 27.09
C GLU A 100 -7.00 11.50 27.66
N PHE A 101 -7.25 10.50 26.81
CA PHE A 101 -7.36 9.10 27.22
C PHE A 101 -6.06 8.58 27.86
N TYR A 102 -4.92 9.08 27.39
CA TYR A 102 -3.59 8.62 27.79
C TYR A 102 -2.92 9.48 28.86
N LYS A 103 -3.58 10.51 29.40
CA LYS A 103 -2.95 11.51 30.29
C LYS A 103 -2.19 10.92 31.49
N ASN A 104 -2.65 9.77 31.99
CA ASN A 104 -2.08 9.07 33.14
C ASN A 104 -1.29 7.81 32.75
N HIS A 105 -1.20 7.48 31.45
CA HIS A 105 -0.52 6.29 31.00
C HIS A 105 1.01 6.44 31.16
N PRO A 106 1.75 5.43 31.66
CA PRO A 106 3.20 5.52 31.84
C PRO A 106 3.96 5.90 30.56
N ALA A 107 3.55 5.37 29.40
CA ALA A 107 4.15 5.73 28.11
C ALA A 107 3.91 7.21 27.71
N ARG A 108 2.78 7.83 28.11
CA ARG A 108 2.56 9.28 27.93
C ARG A 108 3.50 10.07 28.84
N LYS A 109 3.61 9.69 30.12
CA LYS A 109 4.54 10.33 31.06
C LYS A 109 5.99 10.24 30.59
N ARG A 110 6.38 9.13 29.96
CA ARG A 110 7.71 8.96 29.35
C ARG A 110 8.00 9.98 28.26
N ALA A 111 7.03 10.27 27.39
CA ALA A 111 7.18 11.29 26.36
C ALA A 111 7.29 12.70 26.97
N GLN A 112 6.45 13.02 27.95
CA GLN A 112 6.48 14.31 28.64
C GLN A 112 7.77 14.55 29.43
N ALA A 113 8.38 13.48 29.96
CA ALA A 113 9.62 13.54 30.72
C ALA A 113 10.88 13.51 29.84
N ALA A 114 10.76 13.39 28.51
CA ALA A 114 11.91 13.41 27.62
C ALA A 114 12.62 14.78 27.72
N PRO A 115 13.96 14.80 27.92
CA PRO A 115 14.67 16.07 28.00
C PRO A 115 14.57 16.81 26.67
N GLY A 116 14.50 18.14 26.75
CA GLY A 116 14.49 18.99 25.56
C GLY A 116 15.70 18.70 24.68
N ALA A 117 15.47 18.49 23.38
CA ALA A 117 16.53 18.39 22.40
C ALA A 117 17.39 19.66 22.39
N ALA A 118 18.71 19.51 22.24
CA ALA A 118 19.63 20.63 22.13
C ALA A 118 19.30 21.54 20.93
N VAL A 119 18.78 20.95 19.85
CA VAL A 119 18.28 21.67 18.68
C VAL A 119 16.86 21.19 18.36
N GLN A 120 15.91 22.12 18.43
CA GLN A 120 14.55 21.91 17.97
C GLN A 120 14.42 22.29 16.48
N PRO A 121 13.84 21.44 15.63
CA PRO A 121 13.60 21.80 14.26
C PRO A 121 12.56 22.92 14.17
N LYS A 122 12.77 23.85 13.23
CA LYS A 122 11.84 24.96 13.02
C LYS A 122 10.47 24.44 12.62
N ALA A 123 9.43 24.94 13.28
CA ALA A 123 8.03 24.60 13.00
C ALA A 123 7.72 23.09 13.09
N ILE A 124 8.47 22.33 13.92
CA ILE A 124 8.20 20.90 14.13
C ILE A 124 6.82 20.64 14.76
N GLU A 125 6.25 21.63 15.46
CA GLU A 125 4.89 21.57 16.02
C GLU A 125 3.78 21.71 14.98
N SER A 126 4.12 22.14 13.77
CA SER A 126 3.14 22.50 12.75
C SER A 126 2.92 21.35 11.75
N TRP A 127 1.72 21.32 11.19
CA TRP A 127 1.42 20.48 10.05
C TRP A 127 2.29 20.88 8.85
N CYS A 128 2.91 19.89 8.19
CA CYS A 128 3.72 20.06 6.99
C CYS A 128 2.90 19.62 5.76
N HIS A 129 2.31 20.60 5.06
CA HIS A 129 1.52 20.35 3.86
C HIS A 129 2.37 19.81 2.70
N TRP A 130 3.58 20.34 2.55
CA TRP A 130 4.54 20.00 1.50
C TRP A 130 5.96 20.15 2.05
N ILE A 131 6.87 19.28 1.62
CA ILE A 131 8.28 19.30 1.99
C ILE A 131 9.02 20.45 1.29
N ASP A 132 8.68 20.70 0.02
CA ASP A 132 9.25 21.75 -0.83
C ASP A 132 8.25 22.22 -1.90
N LYS A 133 8.66 23.23 -2.68
CA LYS A 133 7.86 23.80 -3.77
C LYS A 133 7.63 22.85 -4.95
N VAL A 134 8.46 21.83 -5.09
CA VAL A 134 8.38 20.88 -6.20
C VAL A 134 7.38 19.75 -5.88
N GLU A 135 7.27 19.32 -4.61
CA GLU A 135 6.17 18.47 -4.16
C GLU A 135 4.83 19.23 -4.25
N GLU A 136 4.80 20.49 -3.81
CA GLU A 136 3.61 21.35 -3.90
C GLU A 136 3.10 21.51 -5.33
N SER A 137 4.00 21.75 -6.30
CA SER A 137 3.61 21.90 -7.70
C SER A 137 3.17 20.59 -8.36
N GLN A 138 3.65 19.44 -7.85
CA GLN A 138 3.20 18.13 -8.29
C GLN A 138 1.78 17.81 -7.78
N GLY A 139 1.45 18.25 -6.57
CA GLY A 139 0.16 17.98 -5.94
C GLY A 139 -0.03 16.51 -5.55
N TYR A 140 -1.20 16.19 -4.98
CA TYR A 140 -1.56 14.82 -4.63
C TYR A 140 -2.00 14.03 -5.87
N PRO A 141 -1.67 12.72 -5.94
CA PRO A 141 -2.06 11.86 -7.06
C PRO A 141 -3.50 11.33 -6.93
N ILE A 142 -4.27 11.83 -5.97
CA ILE A 142 -5.67 11.51 -5.70
C ILE A 142 -6.43 12.75 -5.25
N ASP A 143 -7.73 12.78 -5.53
CA ASP A 143 -8.66 13.71 -4.91
C ASP A 143 -9.15 13.13 -3.57
N HIS A 144 -8.96 13.88 -2.50
CA HIS A 144 -9.39 13.55 -1.14
C HIS A 144 -10.20 14.70 -0.51
N SER A 145 -10.73 15.61 -1.33
CA SER A 145 -11.43 16.82 -0.88
C SER A 145 -12.72 16.53 -0.10
N ASP A 146 -13.33 15.37 -0.33
CA ASP A 146 -14.52 14.88 0.40
C ASP A 146 -14.17 14.18 1.72
N GLY A 147 -12.88 14.14 2.09
CA GLY A 147 -12.40 13.36 3.22
C GLY A 147 -12.18 11.88 2.90
N GLY A 148 -12.19 11.45 1.63
CA GLY A 148 -11.91 10.07 1.26
C GLY A 148 -12.94 9.07 1.79
N GLU A 149 -14.18 9.50 1.92
CA GLU A 149 -15.30 8.67 2.37
C GLU A 149 -15.65 7.64 1.28
N ASP A 150 -15.30 6.37 1.52
CA ASP A 150 -15.50 5.27 0.58
C ASP A 150 -16.63 4.31 0.98
N ASP A 151 -17.46 4.67 1.95
CA ASP A 151 -18.69 3.97 2.28
C ASP A 151 -19.79 4.19 1.22
N ASP A 152 -20.71 3.22 1.09
CA ASP A 152 -21.98 3.50 0.42
C ASP A 152 -22.74 4.60 1.18
N PRO A 153 -23.38 5.59 0.52
CA PRO A 153 -24.05 6.69 1.21
C PRO A 153 -25.11 6.26 2.25
N ALA A 154 -25.84 5.17 2.01
CA ALA A 154 -26.82 4.67 2.96
C ALA A 154 -26.13 3.99 4.15
N GLU A 155 -25.03 3.27 3.91
CA GLU A 155 -24.18 2.69 4.96
C GLU A 155 -23.53 3.78 5.81
N HIS A 156 -22.96 4.82 5.21
CA HIS A 156 -22.38 5.96 5.90
C HIS A 156 -23.41 6.63 6.83
N ALA A 157 -24.61 6.89 6.33
CA ALA A 157 -25.69 7.48 7.13
C ALA A 157 -26.10 6.56 8.30
N ALA A 158 -26.12 5.24 8.10
CA ALA A 158 -26.38 4.28 9.17
C ALA A 158 -25.25 4.22 10.20
N TRP A 159 -24.01 4.29 9.75
CA TRP A 159 -22.83 4.33 10.60
C TRP A 159 -22.77 5.58 11.46
N ALA A 160 -23.03 6.77 10.88
CA ALA A 160 -23.13 8.02 11.63
C ALA A 160 -24.18 7.96 12.75
N ARG A 161 -25.36 7.37 12.48
CA ARG A 161 -26.39 7.13 13.52
C ARG A 161 -25.92 6.16 14.60
N HIS A 162 -25.16 5.14 14.24
CA HIS A 162 -24.58 4.19 15.19
C HIS A 162 -23.55 4.87 16.09
N LEU A 163 -22.64 5.68 15.53
CA LEU A 163 -21.65 6.46 16.28
C LEU A 163 -22.32 7.41 17.29
N ALA A 164 -23.38 8.11 16.87
CA ALA A 164 -24.14 8.98 17.77
C ALA A 164 -24.76 8.21 18.95
N LYS A 165 -25.30 7.01 18.70
CA LYS A 165 -25.83 6.12 19.77
C LYS A 165 -24.75 5.65 20.74
N LEU A 166 -23.50 5.53 20.29
CA LEU A 166 -22.34 5.23 21.14
C LEU A 166 -21.81 6.46 21.90
N GLY A 167 -22.46 7.63 21.79
CA GLY A 167 -21.96 8.87 22.39
C GLY A 167 -20.65 9.36 21.77
N ARG A 168 -20.42 9.04 20.50
CA ARG A 168 -19.29 9.53 19.70
C ARG A 168 -19.75 10.67 18.79
N ASN A 169 -18.87 11.62 18.50
CA ASN A 169 -19.10 12.62 17.46
C ASN A 169 -18.95 11.91 16.09
N PRO A 170 -19.99 11.87 15.23
CA PRO A 170 -19.90 11.17 13.95
C PRO A 170 -18.78 11.67 13.03
N GLY A 171 -18.41 12.96 13.09
CA GLY A 171 -17.32 13.50 12.27
C GLY A 171 -15.91 13.22 12.81
N SER A 172 -15.79 12.91 14.10
CA SER A 172 -14.52 12.60 14.76
C SER A 172 -14.72 11.62 15.92
N PRO A 173 -15.06 10.35 15.62
CA PRO A 173 -15.51 9.42 16.65
C PRO A 173 -14.38 8.81 17.50
N TRP A 174 -13.13 8.95 17.06
CA TRP A 174 -11.96 8.41 17.74
C TRP A 174 -11.76 9.00 19.14
N LYS A 175 -11.34 8.16 20.09
CA LYS A 175 -10.92 8.61 21.44
C LYS A 175 -9.61 7.99 21.90
N GLN A 176 -9.13 6.96 21.20
CA GLN A 176 -7.92 6.22 21.55
C GLN A 176 -7.42 5.43 20.32
N GLN A 177 -6.27 4.79 20.43
CA GLN A 177 -5.76 3.79 19.48
C GLN A 177 -6.62 2.51 19.55
N VAL A 178 -6.72 1.78 18.43
CA VAL A 178 -7.34 0.45 18.37
C VAL A 178 -6.69 -0.52 19.35
N ALA A 179 -7.50 -1.29 20.07
CA ALA A 179 -7.04 -2.23 21.09
C ALA A 179 -6.21 -3.40 20.54
N LEU A 180 -6.24 -3.62 19.22
CA LEU A 180 -5.47 -4.66 18.52
C LEU A 180 -3.97 -4.38 18.49
N ILE A 181 -3.55 -3.13 18.77
CA ILE A 181 -2.15 -2.74 18.85
C ILE A 181 -1.81 -2.52 20.33
N GLU A 182 -0.93 -3.36 20.84
CA GLU A 182 -0.47 -3.31 22.22
C GLU A 182 0.47 -2.12 22.44
N ILE A 183 0.27 -1.41 23.56
CA ILE A 183 1.18 -0.38 24.05
C ILE A 183 1.87 -0.91 25.30
N ASP A 184 3.19 -1.11 25.25
CA ASP A 184 3.97 -1.57 26.40
C ASP A 184 4.23 -0.40 27.36
N PRO A 185 3.65 -0.38 28.57
CA PRO A 185 3.81 0.75 29.50
C PRO A 185 5.25 0.95 29.98
N ARG A 186 6.09 -0.09 29.91
CA ARG A 186 7.47 -0.08 30.39
C ARG A 186 8.46 0.39 29.32
N ARG A 187 8.16 0.14 28.04
CA ARG A 187 9.11 0.39 26.93
C ARG A 187 8.69 1.50 25.98
N ASP A 188 7.39 1.66 25.74
CA ASP A 188 6.89 2.52 24.67
C ASP A 188 6.69 3.97 25.14
N ALA A 189 6.44 4.85 24.17
CA ALA A 189 6.06 6.24 24.38
C ALA A 189 4.73 6.57 23.71
N ILE A 190 3.99 7.55 24.24
CA ILE A 190 2.76 8.09 23.63
C ILE A 190 2.85 9.60 23.52
N SER A 191 2.69 10.15 22.32
CA SER A 191 2.55 11.59 22.07
C SER A 191 2.07 11.83 20.64
N ASP A 192 1.30 12.89 20.41
CA ASP A 192 1.02 13.46 19.10
C ASP A 192 1.74 14.81 18.87
N SER A 193 2.59 15.23 19.81
CA SER A 193 3.37 16.47 19.73
C SER A 193 4.69 16.24 18.99
N GLY A 194 4.96 17.07 17.98
CA GLY A 194 6.22 17.05 17.25
C GLY A 194 7.44 17.31 18.15
N ILE A 195 7.33 18.22 19.13
CA ILE A 195 8.42 18.54 20.08
C ILE A 195 8.72 17.34 20.98
N GLU A 196 7.69 16.76 21.60
CA GLU A 196 7.91 15.65 22.55
C GLU A 196 8.45 14.41 21.84
N ILE A 197 7.96 14.12 20.63
CA ILE A 197 8.50 13.05 19.80
C ILE A 197 9.96 13.37 19.44
N TRP A 198 10.25 14.58 18.96
CA TRP A 198 11.63 14.94 18.62
C TRP A 198 12.59 14.82 19.81
N ASN A 199 12.16 15.27 21.00
CA ASN A 199 12.89 15.10 22.26
C ASN A 199 13.21 13.63 22.55
N LEU A 200 12.22 12.73 22.40
CA LEU A 200 12.43 11.30 22.57
C LEU A 200 13.45 10.74 21.58
N LEU A 201 13.39 11.17 20.31
CA LEU A 201 14.31 10.73 19.28
C LEU A 201 15.74 11.18 19.61
N GLU A 202 15.94 12.46 19.94
CA GLU A 202 17.26 13.03 20.25
C GLU A 202 17.84 12.44 21.54
N ALA A 203 17.05 12.37 22.62
CA ALA A 203 17.51 11.85 23.91
C ALA A 203 17.97 10.37 23.86
N ARG A 204 17.54 9.63 22.83
CA ARG A 204 17.88 8.22 22.63
C ARG A 204 18.83 7.98 21.46
N GLY A 205 19.33 9.04 20.82
CA GLY A 205 20.20 8.91 19.65
C GLY A 205 19.52 8.23 18.46
N ILE A 206 18.20 8.36 18.34
CA ILE A 206 17.44 7.81 17.22
C ILE A 206 17.73 8.61 15.96
N ARG A 207 18.26 7.92 14.95
CA ARG A 207 18.57 8.47 13.62
C ARG A 207 17.64 7.94 12.53
N ASN A 208 17.02 6.79 12.76
CA ASN A 208 16.13 6.15 11.80
C ASN A 208 14.69 6.09 12.30
N VAL A 209 13.73 6.31 11.41
CA VAL A 209 12.29 6.29 11.71
C VAL A 209 11.59 5.41 10.69
N LEU A 210 10.94 4.35 11.18
CA LEU A 210 9.90 3.65 10.45
C LEU A 210 8.56 4.30 10.81
N LEU A 211 7.75 4.66 9.82
CA LEU A 211 6.43 5.20 10.05
C LEU A 211 5.37 4.25 9.50
N VAL A 212 4.36 3.96 10.33
CA VAL A 212 3.24 3.06 10.03
C VAL A 212 1.93 3.76 10.44
N GLY A 213 0.80 3.27 9.95
CA GLY A 213 -0.51 3.77 10.34
C GLY A 213 -1.20 4.60 9.27
N VAL A 214 -2.17 5.41 9.67
CA VAL A 214 -3.15 6.03 8.76
C VAL A 214 -3.29 7.53 9.05
N HIS A 215 -3.77 8.37 8.14
CA HIS A 215 -3.96 8.12 6.71
C HIS A 215 -2.74 8.61 5.91
N THR A 216 -2.28 7.86 4.91
CA THR A 216 -1.02 8.10 4.18
C THR A 216 -0.95 9.51 3.60
N ASN A 217 -2.02 9.93 2.91
CA ASN A 217 -2.16 11.24 2.27
C ASN A 217 -2.46 12.40 3.23
N MET A 218 -2.60 12.13 4.53
CA MET A 218 -2.89 13.15 5.54
C MET A 218 -1.88 13.05 6.69
N CYS A 219 -2.24 12.32 7.75
CA CYS A 219 -1.53 12.36 9.02
C CYS A 219 -0.11 11.80 8.92
N VAL A 220 0.04 10.66 8.23
CA VAL A 220 1.33 9.99 8.01
C VAL A 220 2.32 10.92 7.33
N LEU A 221 1.88 11.68 6.32
CA LEU A 221 2.72 12.64 5.61
C LEU A 221 2.93 13.94 6.39
N GLY A 222 1.84 14.51 6.93
CA GLY A 222 1.76 15.92 7.28
C GLY A 222 1.71 16.26 8.77
N ARG A 223 1.47 15.32 9.69
CA ARG A 223 1.49 15.62 11.13
C ARG A 223 2.84 16.22 11.55
N PRO A 224 2.90 16.89 12.71
CA PRO A 224 4.15 17.31 13.35
C PRO A 224 5.23 16.23 13.37
N PHE A 225 4.83 14.98 13.60
CA PHE A 225 5.69 13.79 13.62
C PHE A 225 5.73 13.00 12.29
N GLY A 226 5.05 13.48 11.25
CA GLY A 226 4.89 12.79 9.97
C GLY A 226 6.15 12.76 9.10
N LEU A 227 6.08 12.01 8.01
CA LEU A 227 7.19 11.72 7.10
C LEU A 227 7.92 12.98 6.63
N ARG A 228 7.18 14.02 6.21
CA ARG A 228 7.79 15.25 5.68
C ARG A 228 8.62 15.97 6.74
N ASN A 229 8.09 16.07 7.96
CA ASN A 229 8.77 16.70 9.08
C ASN A 229 10.01 15.90 9.52
N MET A 230 9.91 14.57 9.54
CA MET A 230 11.07 13.73 9.89
C MET A 230 12.16 13.79 8.81
N ALA A 231 11.78 13.70 7.54
CA ALA A 231 12.72 13.71 6.42
C ALA A 231 13.44 15.06 6.26
N ARG A 232 12.68 16.18 6.24
CA ARG A 232 13.28 17.52 6.05
C ARG A 232 14.21 17.95 7.18
N ASN A 233 14.06 17.35 8.35
CA ASN A 233 14.88 17.63 9.52
C ASN A 233 15.99 16.57 9.73
N GLY A 234 16.28 15.74 8.72
CA GLY A 234 17.50 14.93 8.66
C GLY A 234 17.42 13.55 9.30
N LYS A 235 16.22 13.04 9.64
CA LYS A 235 16.09 11.62 10.00
C LYS A 235 16.13 10.75 8.75
N ASN A 236 16.65 9.53 8.88
CA ASN A 236 16.46 8.50 7.85
C ASN A 236 15.05 7.94 8.01
N VAL A 237 14.17 8.17 7.05
CA VAL A 237 12.76 7.81 7.17
C VAL A 237 12.37 6.76 6.15
N LEU A 238 11.60 5.77 6.58
CA LEU A 238 10.89 4.86 5.69
C LEU A 238 9.42 4.80 6.09
N LEU A 239 8.54 4.88 5.10
CA LEU A 239 7.16 4.40 5.23
C LEU A 239 7.15 2.88 5.09
N VAL A 240 6.48 2.18 6.02
CA VAL A 240 6.20 0.74 5.83
C VAL A 240 4.93 0.63 4.98
N ARG A 241 5.11 0.53 3.66
CA ARG A 241 4.06 0.79 2.65
C ARG A 241 2.90 -0.20 2.63
N ASP A 242 3.08 -1.39 3.21
CA ASP A 242 2.03 -2.39 3.39
C ASP A 242 1.33 -2.27 4.75
N LEU A 243 1.77 -1.37 5.63
CA LEU A 243 1.14 -1.07 6.92
C LEU A 243 0.65 0.40 6.98
N THR A 244 -0.02 0.82 5.91
CA THR A 244 -0.67 2.12 5.81
C THR A 244 -1.96 2.04 5.00
N ASP A 245 -2.79 3.07 5.10
CA ASP A 245 -4.04 3.24 4.36
C ASP A 245 -4.27 4.72 4.08
N SER A 246 -4.97 5.09 3.01
CA SER A 246 -5.22 6.49 2.63
C SER A 246 -6.69 6.88 2.75
N MET A 247 -6.96 8.18 2.90
CA MET A 247 -8.28 8.74 2.66
C MET A 247 -8.49 8.87 1.16
N TYR A 248 -9.21 7.93 0.57
CA TYR A 248 -9.51 7.96 -0.85
C TYR A 248 -10.87 7.33 -1.15
N ASN A 249 -11.73 8.10 -1.79
CA ASN A 249 -13.01 7.66 -2.33
C ASN A 249 -12.82 7.21 -3.79
N PRO A 250 -13.09 5.93 -4.14
CA PRO A 250 -13.02 5.44 -5.53
C PRO A 250 -13.94 6.17 -6.52
N ALA A 251 -14.98 6.86 -6.04
CA ALA A 251 -15.85 7.72 -6.86
C ALA A 251 -15.22 9.08 -7.22
N SER A 252 -14.07 9.41 -6.63
CA SER A 252 -13.31 10.63 -6.87
C SER A 252 -12.09 10.36 -7.76
N TRP A 253 -11.59 11.40 -8.44
CA TRP A 253 -10.41 11.28 -9.31
C TRP A 253 -9.24 10.63 -8.55
N PRO A 254 -8.50 9.66 -9.14
CA PRO A 254 -8.46 9.28 -10.55
C PRO A 254 -9.40 8.14 -10.98
N TYR A 255 -10.43 7.83 -10.18
CA TYR A 255 -11.41 6.77 -10.45
C TYR A 255 -10.74 5.39 -10.55
N VAL A 256 -9.99 5.05 -9.52
CA VAL A 256 -9.37 3.74 -9.32
C VAL A 256 -9.94 3.11 -8.07
N ASN A 257 -9.73 1.81 -7.87
CA ASN A 257 -10.13 1.20 -6.60
C ASN A 257 -9.33 1.80 -5.43
N HIS A 258 -9.85 1.65 -4.21
CA HIS A 258 -9.28 2.26 -3.01
C HIS A 258 -7.78 1.93 -2.85
N PHE A 259 -7.42 0.65 -2.98
CA PHE A 259 -6.05 0.17 -2.80
C PHE A 259 -5.07 0.71 -3.84
N ARG A 260 -5.51 0.88 -5.10
CA ARG A 260 -4.69 1.56 -6.10
C ARG A 260 -4.52 3.05 -5.77
N GLY A 261 -5.54 3.71 -5.24
CA GLY A 261 -5.42 5.09 -4.76
C GLY A 261 -4.36 5.22 -3.66
N THR A 262 -4.39 4.32 -2.66
CA THR A 262 -3.33 4.23 -1.63
C THR A 262 -1.95 3.97 -2.26
N ALA A 263 -1.85 3.07 -3.23
CA ALA A 263 -0.60 2.81 -3.94
C ALA A 263 -0.07 4.05 -4.69
N LEU A 264 -0.93 4.85 -5.32
CA LEU A 264 -0.54 6.11 -5.96
C LEU A 264 0.03 7.11 -4.95
N VAL A 265 -0.55 7.20 -3.75
CA VAL A 265 -0.01 8.04 -2.67
C VAL A 265 1.35 7.53 -2.22
N VAL A 266 1.53 6.22 -2.07
CA VAL A 266 2.84 5.61 -1.78
C VAL A 266 3.86 5.92 -2.88
N GLU A 267 3.45 5.88 -4.16
CA GLU A 267 4.33 6.26 -5.28
C GLU A 267 4.75 7.73 -5.19
N HIS A 268 3.83 8.63 -4.81
CA HIS A 268 4.15 10.04 -4.57
C HIS A 268 5.15 10.21 -3.40
N VAL A 269 4.98 9.46 -2.29
CA VAL A 269 5.94 9.42 -1.17
C VAL A 269 7.33 9.02 -1.69
N GLU A 270 7.41 7.97 -2.51
CA GLU A 270 8.65 7.43 -3.09
C GLU A 270 9.35 8.40 -4.05
N GLN A 271 8.59 9.27 -4.71
CA GLN A 271 9.10 10.25 -5.66
C GLN A 271 9.63 11.50 -4.96
N ARG A 272 9.01 11.92 -3.85
CA ARG A 272 9.15 13.29 -3.32
C ARG A 272 9.56 13.38 -1.86
N VAL A 273 9.29 12.36 -1.04
CA VAL A 273 9.39 12.48 0.43
C VAL A 273 10.45 11.56 1.00
N CYS A 274 10.30 10.24 0.84
CA CYS A 274 11.27 9.27 1.36
C CYS A 274 11.12 7.90 0.67
N PRO A 275 12.13 7.02 0.76
CA PRO A 275 11.97 5.62 0.38
C PRO A 275 10.96 4.89 1.26
N THR A 276 10.55 3.70 0.84
CA THR A 276 9.59 2.84 1.55
C THR A 276 10.12 1.43 1.73
N THR A 277 9.61 0.69 2.72
CA THR A 277 9.92 -0.73 2.95
C THR A 277 8.63 -1.50 3.27
N THR A 278 8.68 -2.82 3.47
CA THR A 278 7.50 -3.64 3.78
C THR A 278 7.67 -4.44 5.07
N SER A 279 6.56 -4.86 5.67
CA SER A 279 6.54 -5.49 7.00
C SER A 279 7.26 -6.84 7.05
N ASP A 280 7.28 -7.58 5.94
CA ASP A 280 8.01 -8.83 5.77
C ASP A 280 9.53 -8.67 5.93
N GLN A 281 10.07 -7.46 5.75
CA GLN A 281 11.49 -7.20 5.95
C GLN A 281 11.92 -7.40 7.42
N LEU A 282 10.99 -7.24 8.36
CA LEU A 282 11.20 -7.58 9.78
C LEU A 282 10.63 -8.95 10.15
N LEU A 283 9.50 -9.32 9.55
CA LEU A 283 8.66 -10.45 9.96
C LEU A 283 8.90 -11.75 9.16
N GLY A 284 9.55 -11.65 8.01
CA GLY A 284 9.58 -12.70 6.99
C GLY A 284 8.24 -12.90 6.29
N GLY A 285 8.23 -13.83 5.33
CA GLY A 285 7.07 -14.16 4.51
C GLY A 285 6.80 -13.11 3.45
N GLU A 286 5.51 -12.83 3.23
CA GLU A 286 5.05 -11.87 2.22
C GLU A 286 4.60 -10.54 2.87
N PRO A 287 4.65 -9.43 2.11
CA PRO A 287 4.03 -8.17 2.54
C PRO A 287 2.55 -8.35 2.91
N PHE A 288 2.07 -7.53 3.83
CA PHE A 288 0.64 -7.46 4.14
C PHE A 288 -0.15 -7.07 2.91
N ARG A 289 -1.35 -7.66 2.79
CA ARG A 289 -2.30 -7.32 1.74
C ARG A 289 -3.72 -7.40 2.28
N PHE A 290 -4.50 -6.37 2.02
CA PHE A 290 -5.93 -6.38 2.33
C PHE A 290 -6.65 -7.46 1.52
N LYS A 291 -7.60 -8.15 2.13
CA LYS A 291 -8.46 -9.16 1.48
C LYS A 291 -9.20 -8.60 0.27
N GLY A 292 -9.58 -7.32 0.33
CA GLY A 292 -10.25 -6.62 -0.76
C GLY A 292 -9.31 -6.13 -1.87
N ASP A 293 -7.99 -6.18 -1.68
CA ASP A 293 -7.04 -5.74 -2.70
C ASP A 293 -6.86 -6.81 -3.77
N THR A 294 -7.85 -6.95 -4.63
CA THR A 294 -7.85 -7.86 -5.78
C THR A 294 -7.89 -7.06 -7.09
N PRO A 295 -6.72 -6.70 -7.65
CA PRO A 295 -6.57 -6.05 -8.95
C PRO A 295 -7.36 -6.78 -10.04
N PRO A 296 -8.33 -6.11 -10.68
CA PRO A 296 -9.08 -6.69 -11.78
C PRO A 296 -8.15 -7.21 -12.87
N HIS A 297 -8.49 -8.36 -13.45
CA HIS A 297 -7.69 -9.00 -14.48
C HIS A 297 -8.40 -9.07 -15.82
N VAL A 298 -7.79 -8.45 -16.82
CA VAL A 298 -8.26 -8.46 -18.21
C VAL A 298 -7.35 -9.36 -19.04
N VAL A 299 -7.95 -10.36 -19.70
CA VAL A 299 -7.28 -11.17 -20.73
C VAL A 299 -7.67 -10.65 -22.10
N PHE A 300 -6.70 -10.18 -22.86
CA PHE A 300 -6.82 -9.77 -24.25
C PHE A 300 -6.52 -10.95 -25.17
N MET A 301 -7.55 -11.52 -25.79
CA MET A 301 -7.41 -12.53 -26.82
C MET A 301 -7.35 -11.83 -28.19
N ILE A 302 -6.19 -11.92 -28.85
CA ILE A 302 -5.85 -11.14 -30.04
C ILE A 302 -5.50 -12.10 -31.18
N GLY A 303 -6.22 -12.00 -32.30
CA GLY A 303 -6.08 -12.92 -33.41
C GLY A 303 -6.61 -12.37 -34.73
N GLU A 304 -6.42 -11.08 -34.98
CA GLU A 304 -6.83 -10.40 -36.20
C GLU A 304 -5.65 -9.68 -36.86
N SER A 305 -5.74 -9.44 -38.18
CA SER A 305 -4.68 -8.83 -38.99
C SER A 305 -5.09 -7.53 -39.70
N GLU A 306 -6.32 -7.06 -39.50
CA GLU A 306 -6.90 -5.90 -40.20
C GLU A 306 -6.57 -4.57 -39.50
N TYR A 307 -6.48 -4.57 -38.17
CA TYR A 307 -6.40 -3.36 -37.35
C TYR A 307 -5.11 -3.25 -36.52
N ASN A 308 -4.16 -4.17 -36.73
CA ASN A 308 -2.89 -4.23 -36.01
C ASN A 308 -3.07 -4.22 -34.48
N THR A 309 -4.10 -4.91 -33.98
CA THR A 309 -4.42 -4.92 -32.54
C THR A 309 -3.38 -5.63 -31.69
N ALA A 310 -2.56 -6.48 -32.30
CA ALA A 310 -1.40 -7.10 -31.64
C ALA A 310 -0.41 -6.08 -31.08
N SER A 311 -0.22 -4.93 -31.74
CA SER A 311 0.65 -3.85 -31.24
C SER A 311 -0.13 -2.75 -30.52
N THR A 312 -1.34 -2.41 -30.98
CA THR A 312 -2.07 -1.25 -30.44
C THR A 312 -2.75 -1.52 -29.11
N LEU A 313 -3.25 -2.74 -28.85
CA LEU A 313 -3.91 -3.07 -27.58
C LEU A 313 -2.93 -3.11 -26.38
N PRO A 314 -1.72 -3.69 -26.50
CA PRO A 314 -0.73 -3.58 -25.42
C PRO A 314 -0.37 -2.14 -25.07
N MET A 315 -0.20 -1.27 -26.08
CA MET A 315 0.06 0.16 -25.84
C MET A 315 -1.13 0.85 -25.15
N PHE A 316 -2.35 0.55 -25.58
CA PHE A 316 -3.56 1.06 -24.95
C PHE A 316 -3.65 0.63 -23.48
N ALA A 317 -3.49 -0.66 -23.21
CA ALA A 317 -3.58 -1.22 -21.86
C ALA A 317 -2.52 -0.61 -20.93
N LYS A 318 -1.26 -0.49 -21.38
CA LYS A 318 -0.19 0.18 -20.64
C LYS A 318 -0.57 1.62 -20.27
N LYS A 319 -1.10 2.37 -21.23
CA LYS A 319 -1.43 3.80 -21.05
C LYS A 319 -2.71 4.04 -20.25
N GLN A 320 -3.71 3.17 -20.38
CA GLN A 320 -5.08 3.45 -19.92
C GLN A 320 -5.56 2.56 -18.78
N LEU A 321 -5.00 1.36 -18.62
CA LEU A 321 -5.49 0.34 -17.69
C LEU A 321 -4.48 0.02 -16.59
N GLU A 322 -3.20 -0.20 -16.93
CA GLU A 322 -2.20 -0.65 -15.96
C GLU A 322 -1.99 0.35 -14.83
N TYR A 323 -1.94 1.66 -15.14
CA TYR A 323 -1.83 2.71 -14.10
C TYR A 323 -3.03 2.74 -13.14
N ARG A 324 -4.19 2.21 -13.56
CA ARG A 324 -5.41 2.07 -12.76
C ARG A 324 -5.39 0.82 -11.87
N GLY A 325 -4.30 0.06 -11.89
CA GLY A 325 -4.17 -1.19 -11.14
C GLY A 325 -4.89 -2.37 -11.79
N ILE A 326 -5.11 -2.33 -13.11
CA ILE A 326 -5.72 -3.45 -13.84
C ILE A 326 -4.59 -4.34 -14.38
N ARG A 327 -4.62 -5.62 -14.03
CA ARG A 327 -3.69 -6.62 -14.60
C ARG A 327 -4.14 -6.94 -16.02
N CYS A 328 -3.19 -6.94 -16.96
CA CYS A 328 -3.47 -7.25 -18.36
C CYS A 328 -2.62 -8.46 -18.80
N THR A 329 -3.26 -9.44 -19.46
CA THR A 329 -2.57 -10.57 -20.10
C THR A 329 -2.94 -10.59 -21.59
N PHE A 330 -1.93 -10.66 -22.46
CA PHE A 330 -2.14 -10.69 -23.91
C PHE A 330 -1.91 -12.10 -24.44
N VAL A 331 -2.95 -12.67 -25.03
CA VAL A 331 -2.96 -13.99 -25.64
C VAL A 331 -3.08 -13.79 -27.14
N HIS A 332 -1.95 -13.93 -27.83
CA HIS A 332 -1.88 -13.80 -29.29
C HIS A 332 -2.10 -15.16 -29.96
N VAL A 333 -2.54 -15.15 -31.22
CA VAL A 333 -2.46 -16.35 -32.07
C VAL A 333 -1.01 -16.80 -32.21
N SER A 334 -0.80 -18.10 -32.27
CA SER A 334 0.50 -18.70 -32.56
C SER A 334 0.98 -18.31 -33.96
N GLU A 335 2.30 -18.11 -34.12
CA GLU A 335 2.91 -17.84 -35.42
C GLU A 335 2.74 -19.01 -36.40
N ASN A 336 2.70 -20.24 -35.87
CA ASN A 336 2.65 -21.47 -36.66
C ASN A 336 1.23 -22.01 -36.85
N ASP A 337 0.27 -21.60 -36.01
CA ASP A 337 -1.12 -21.99 -36.13
C ASP A 337 -2.03 -20.78 -35.83
N PRO A 338 -2.70 -20.21 -36.86
CA PRO A 338 -3.59 -19.06 -36.69
C PRO A 338 -4.79 -19.34 -35.79
N ASN A 339 -5.07 -20.60 -35.45
CA ASN A 339 -6.18 -21.01 -34.61
C ASN A 339 -5.75 -21.27 -33.16
N ASP A 340 -4.46 -21.42 -32.89
CA ASP A 340 -3.95 -21.72 -31.56
C ASP A 340 -3.70 -20.43 -30.77
N PHE A 341 -4.19 -20.39 -29.52
CA PHE A 341 -4.04 -19.27 -28.60
C PHE A 341 -3.29 -19.72 -27.35
N ALA A 342 -1.97 -19.83 -27.45
CA ALA A 342 -1.10 -20.18 -26.33
C ALA A 342 -1.24 -19.15 -25.18
N GLY A 343 -1.49 -19.62 -23.95
CA GLY A 343 -1.71 -18.76 -22.78
C GLY A 343 -3.17 -18.48 -22.45
N ILE A 344 -4.14 -19.02 -23.22
CA ILE A 344 -5.58 -18.79 -22.99
C ILE A 344 -6.08 -19.32 -21.63
N GLU A 345 -5.34 -20.19 -20.97
CA GLU A 345 -5.62 -20.67 -19.61
C GLU A 345 -5.66 -19.56 -18.56
N ALA A 346 -5.10 -18.37 -18.85
CA ALA A 346 -5.28 -17.15 -18.07
C ALA A 346 -6.77 -16.73 -17.94
N LEU A 347 -7.69 -17.27 -18.75
CA LEU A 347 -9.13 -17.08 -18.55
C LEU A 347 -9.67 -17.74 -17.28
N LYS A 348 -8.90 -18.62 -16.63
CA LYS A 348 -9.33 -19.26 -15.38
C LYS A 348 -9.43 -18.24 -14.23
N ASP A 349 -8.53 -17.26 -14.19
CA ASP A 349 -8.48 -16.19 -13.18
C ASP A 349 -8.95 -14.82 -13.70
N ALA A 350 -9.14 -14.64 -15.02
CA ALA A 350 -9.60 -13.39 -15.62
C ALA A 350 -10.98 -12.92 -15.12
N ASP A 351 -11.13 -11.63 -14.86
CA ASP A 351 -12.41 -10.98 -14.57
C ASP A 351 -13.11 -10.50 -15.84
N LEU A 352 -12.35 -10.23 -16.91
CA LEU A 352 -12.88 -9.80 -18.19
C LEU A 352 -12.09 -10.43 -19.34
N LEU A 353 -12.83 -10.95 -20.34
CA LEU A 353 -12.27 -11.34 -21.63
C LEU A 353 -12.45 -10.20 -22.62
N PHE A 354 -11.35 -9.67 -23.16
CA PHE A 354 -11.33 -8.71 -24.25
C PHE A 354 -11.00 -9.44 -25.56
N LEU A 355 -11.92 -9.40 -26.52
CA LEU A 355 -11.85 -10.16 -27.76
C LEU A 355 -11.56 -9.24 -28.96
N SER A 356 -10.39 -9.44 -29.57
CA SER A 356 -9.99 -8.86 -30.86
C SER A 356 -9.54 -9.98 -31.80
N VAL A 357 -10.50 -10.80 -32.22
CA VAL A 357 -10.27 -12.02 -33.00
C VAL A 357 -11.12 -11.98 -34.26
N ARG A 358 -10.61 -12.54 -35.37
CA ARG A 358 -11.32 -12.63 -36.65
C ARG A 358 -11.19 -14.01 -37.27
N ARG A 359 -12.32 -14.66 -37.55
CA ARG A 359 -12.43 -15.92 -38.31
C ARG A 359 -11.37 -16.94 -37.90
N ARG A 360 -11.24 -17.18 -36.59
CA ARG A 360 -10.37 -18.24 -36.05
C ARG A 360 -11.21 -19.43 -35.60
N THR A 361 -10.63 -20.61 -35.59
CA THR A 361 -11.30 -21.84 -35.12
C THR A 361 -10.47 -22.47 -34.02
N PRO A 362 -10.47 -21.94 -32.78
CA PRO A 362 -9.62 -22.48 -31.73
C PRO A 362 -9.84 -23.97 -31.48
N PRO A 363 -8.80 -24.72 -31.06
CA PRO A 363 -8.94 -26.07 -30.53
C PRO A 363 -10.05 -26.13 -29.49
N LYS A 364 -10.78 -27.25 -29.45
CA LYS A 364 -11.94 -27.42 -28.56
C LYS A 364 -11.63 -27.08 -27.10
N ALA A 365 -10.48 -27.52 -26.59
CA ALA A 365 -10.04 -27.24 -25.23
C ALA A 365 -9.89 -25.73 -24.94
N GLN A 366 -9.43 -24.94 -25.91
CA GLN A 366 -9.29 -23.49 -25.78
C GLN A 366 -10.63 -22.76 -25.88
N LEU A 367 -11.51 -23.18 -26.80
CA LEU A 367 -12.85 -22.61 -26.88
C LEU A 367 -13.69 -22.95 -25.63
N ASP A 368 -13.47 -24.12 -25.01
CA ASP A 368 -14.12 -24.50 -23.77
C ASP A 368 -13.71 -23.61 -22.59
N LEU A 369 -12.50 -23.04 -22.58
CA LEU A 369 -12.11 -22.01 -21.59
C LEU A 369 -12.92 -20.72 -21.74
N VAL A 370 -13.15 -20.28 -22.99
CA VAL A 370 -14.01 -19.12 -23.28
C VAL A 370 -15.45 -19.40 -22.84
N ARG A 371 -15.97 -20.59 -23.14
CA ARG A 371 -17.31 -21.01 -22.70
C ARG A 371 -17.41 -21.07 -21.18
N ALA A 372 -16.38 -21.58 -20.50
CA ALA A 372 -16.33 -21.64 -19.05
C ALA A 372 -16.31 -20.24 -18.40
N HIS A 373 -15.58 -19.29 -18.97
CA HIS A 373 -15.59 -17.88 -18.53
C HIS A 373 -17.01 -17.28 -18.59
N LEU A 374 -17.69 -17.45 -19.73
CA LEU A 374 -19.05 -16.96 -19.94
C LEU A 374 -20.08 -17.69 -19.06
N ALA A 375 -19.92 -19.00 -18.85
CA ALA A 375 -20.80 -19.80 -18.00
C ALA A 375 -20.73 -19.39 -16.52
N LYS A 376 -19.61 -18.82 -16.07
CA LYS A 376 -19.45 -18.20 -14.74
C LYS A 376 -20.15 -16.82 -14.64
N GLY A 377 -20.76 -16.32 -15.71
CA GLY A 377 -21.37 -14.99 -15.77
C GLY A 377 -20.36 -13.85 -15.89
N LYS A 378 -19.08 -14.14 -16.19
CA LYS A 378 -18.05 -13.11 -16.32
C LYS A 378 -18.19 -12.32 -17.64
N PRO A 379 -17.89 -11.02 -17.65
CA PRO A 379 -18.07 -10.15 -18.81
C PRO A 379 -17.12 -10.46 -19.97
N LEU A 380 -17.58 -10.13 -21.17
CA LEU A 380 -16.80 -10.12 -22.40
C LEU A 380 -16.99 -8.78 -23.13
N VAL A 381 -15.88 -8.18 -23.57
CA VAL A 381 -15.88 -7.01 -24.45
C VAL A 381 -15.30 -7.42 -25.79
N GLY A 382 -16.05 -7.23 -26.87
CA GLY A 382 -15.58 -7.51 -28.23
C GLY A 382 -15.47 -6.22 -29.03
N ILE A 383 -14.30 -5.97 -29.62
CA ILE A 383 -14.12 -4.90 -30.60
C ILE A 383 -14.10 -5.48 -32.00
N ARG A 384 -14.42 -4.68 -33.03
CA ARG A 384 -14.37 -5.15 -34.42
C ARG A 384 -12.99 -5.76 -34.68
N THR A 385 -12.90 -6.99 -35.18
CA THR A 385 -13.91 -7.82 -35.88
C THR A 385 -14.59 -8.92 -35.07
N ALA A 386 -14.78 -8.75 -33.76
CA ALA A 386 -15.44 -9.72 -32.89
C ALA A 386 -16.88 -10.13 -33.33
N SER A 387 -17.53 -9.38 -34.22
CA SER A 387 -18.79 -9.80 -34.87
C SER A 387 -18.65 -11.08 -35.72
N HIS A 388 -17.43 -11.43 -36.11
CA HIS A 388 -17.04 -12.64 -36.83
C HIS A 388 -15.81 -13.28 -36.18
N ALA A 389 -15.75 -13.33 -34.85
CA ALA A 389 -14.58 -13.81 -34.13
C ALA A 389 -14.21 -15.25 -34.49
N PHE A 390 -15.22 -16.13 -34.55
CA PHE A 390 -15.03 -17.55 -34.78
C PHE A 390 -15.63 -17.99 -36.10
N ASP A 391 -14.93 -18.86 -36.83
CA ASP A 391 -15.42 -19.39 -38.11
C ASP A 391 -16.54 -20.43 -37.91
N ARG A 392 -17.38 -20.58 -38.92
CA ARG A 392 -18.52 -21.51 -38.97
C ARG A 392 -18.12 -22.88 -39.51
N GLU A 393 -16.96 -23.00 -40.13
CA GLU A 393 -16.47 -24.25 -40.72
C GLU A 393 -15.11 -24.63 -40.10
N PRO A 394 -15.09 -25.50 -39.08
CA PRO A 394 -13.85 -25.93 -38.45
C PRO A 394 -13.03 -26.82 -39.40
N PRO A 395 -11.68 -26.72 -39.40
CA PRO A 395 -10.83 -27.48 -40.30
C PRO A 395 -10.72 -28.97 -39.94
N SER A 396 -11.10 -29.36 -38.70
CA SER A 396 -11.16 -30.76 -38.26
C SER A 396 -12.00 -30.92 -36.98
N GLU A 397 -12.30 -32.17 -36.58
CA GLU A 397 -13.05 -32.51 -35.35
C GLU A 397 -12.35 -32.07 -34.04
N HIS A 398 -11.05 -31.77 -34.09
CA HIS A 398 -10.30 -31.23 -32.97
C HIS A 398 -10.60 -29.75 -32.68
N HIS A 399 -11.26 -29.07 -33.63
CA HIS A 399 -11.63 -27.65 -33.55
C HIS A 399 -13.13 -27.51 -33.31
N ALA A 400 -13.53 -26.45 -32.59
CA ALA A 400 -14.92 -26.27 -32.21
C ALA A 400 -15.64 -25.19 -33.03
N LEU A 401 -16.91 -25.45 -33.34
CA LEU A 401 -17.82 -24.48 -33.96
C LEU A 401 -18.03 -23.27 -33.04
N GLY A 402 -17.81 -22.07 -33.58
CA GLY A 402 -18.09 -20.82 -32.90
C GLY A 402 -19.47 -20.27 -33.24
N GLN A 403 -20.48 -20.56 -32.42
CA GLN A 403 -21.71 -19.76 -32.40
C GLN A 403 -21.80 -19.02 -31.07
N VAL A 404 -21.40 -17.74 -31.07
CA VAL A 404 -21.84 -16.82 -30.02
C VAL A 404 -23.28 -16.46 -30.37
N ARG A 405 -24.26 -17.18 -29.80
CA ARG A 405 -25.67 -16.81 -29.95
C ARG A 405 -25.82 -15.39 -29.42
N ARG A 406 -26.03 -14.42 -30.31
CA ARG A 406 -26.64 -13.14 -29.94
C ARG A 406 -28.00 -13.49 -29.35
N ARG A 407 -28.13 -13.43 -28.02
CA ARG A 407 -29.44 -13.22 -27.41
C ARG A 407 -29.82 -11.81 -27.81
N ASN A 408 -30.56 -11.68 -28.91
CA ASN A 408 -31.12 -10.41 -29.34
C ASN A 408 -32.20 -10.04 -28.30
N PRO A 409 -32.04 -9.01 -27.45
CA PRO A 409 -33.11 -8.56 -26.59
C PRO A 409 -33.85 -7.45 -27.34
N ARG A 410 -34.45 -7.78 -28.49
CA ARG A 410 -35.26 -6.82 -29.23
C ARG A 410 -36.38 -7.56 -29.94
N ARG A 411 -37.60 -7.10 -29.66
CA ARG A 411 -38.34 -6.54 -30.79
C ARG A 411 -37.62 -5.29 -31.24
#